data_AF-A0A4U3A1C9-F1
#
_entry.id   AF-A0A4U3A1C9-F1
#
_cell.length_a   1.000
_cell.length_b   1.000
_cell.length_c   1.000
_cell.angle_alpha   90.00
_cell.angle_beta   90.00
_cell.angle_gamma   90.00
#
_symmetry.space_group_name_H-M   'P 1'
#
loop_
_entity.id
_entity.type
_entity.pdbx_description
1 polymer ?
#
loop_
_entity_poly.entity_id
_entity_poly.type
_entity_poly.pdbx_seq_one_letter_code
_entity_poly.pdbx_strand_id
1 'polypeptide(L)' 'MKNWVQFRIARPTDKFEEVINFYETGLGLKRIGEFHNHEGYDGVMFGLSDAEYHLEFTTHVNGSPCPAPTKDNLLVF' A
#
# COMPACT_ATOMS: atom_id res chain seq x y z
N MET A 1 -20.05 -13.71 -4.21
CA MET A 1 -19.13 -14.50 -3.36
C MET A 1 -18.21 -13.52 -2.67
N LYS A 2 -17.79 -13.79 -1.43
CA LYS A 2 -16.87 -12.89 -0.72
C LYS A 2 -15.51 -13.05 -1.41
N ASN A 3 -15.02 -12.04 -2.12
CA ASN A 3 -13.70 -12.11 -2.72
C ASN A 3 -12.69 -11.96 -1.59
N TRP A 4 -11.95 -13.03 -1.33
CA TRP A 4 -10.82 -13.00 -0.41
C TRP A 4 -9.62 -12.47 -1.19
N VAL A 5 -8.75 -11.74 -0.51
CA VAL A 5 -7.48 -11.31 -1.11
C VAL A 5 -6.67 -12.57 -1.41
N GLN A 6 -6.38 -12.80 -2.69
CA GLN A 6 -5.54 -13.90 -3.13
C GLN A 6 -4.06 -13.58 -2.92
N PHE A 7 -3.66 -12.33 -3.14
CA PHE A 7 -2.28 -11.89 -2.91
C PHE A 7 -2.20 -10.43 -2.46
N ARG A 8 -1.32 -10.17 -1.49
CA ARG A 8 -1.07 -8.83 -0.95
C ARG A 8 0.43 -8.54 -0.94
N ILE A 9 0.81 -7.37 -1.47
CA ILE A 9 2.18 -6.84 -1.34
C ILE A 9 2.12 -5.63 -0.41
N ALA A 10 2.55 -5.82 0.84
CA ALA A 10 2.57 -4.76 1.85
C ALA A 10 3.94 -4.08 1.92
N ARG A 11 3.97 -2.75 1.87
CA ARG A 11 5.19 -1.93 1.88
C ARG A 11 5.08 -0.75 2.84
N PRO A 12 6.03 -0.58 3.76
CA PRO A 12 6.06 0.61 4.60
C PRO A 12 6.63 1.82 3.81
N THR A 13 6.25 3.04 4.19
CA THR A 13 6.74 4.29 3.59
C THR A 13 6.71 5.45 4.58
N ASP A 14 7.72 6.33 4.54
CA ASP A 14 7.71 7.63 5.25
C ASP A 14 7.06 8.75 4.41
N LYS A 15 6.70 8.45 3.17
CA LYS A 15 6.19 9.40 2.18
C LYS A 15 4.75 9.05 1.82
N PHE A 16 3.91 8.83 2.83
CA PHE A 16 2.59 8.21 2.68
C PHE A 16 1.70 8.95 1.66
N GLU A 17 1.57 10.27 1.78
CA GLU A 17 0.79 11.09 0.87
C GLU A 17 1.36 11.13 -0.56
N GLU A 18 2.69 11.15 -0.71
CA GLU A 18 3.34 11.09 -2.03
C GLU A 18 3.03 9.77 -2.73
N VAL A 19 3.10 8.66 -1.98
CA VAL A 19 2.80 7.31 -2.46
C VAL A 19 1.32 7.19 -2.83
N ILE A 20 0.39 7.67 -1.99
CA ILE A 20 -1.04 7.71 -2.30
C ILE A 20 -1.27 8.45 -3.62
N ASN A 21 -0.74 9.67 -3.74
CA ASN A 21 -0.93 10.47 -4.94
C ASN A 21 -0.33 9.80 -6.19
N PHE A 22 0.83 9.16 -6.07
CA PHE A 22 1.46 8.44 -7.17
C PHE A 22 0.60 7.26 -7.66
N TYR A 23 0.11 6.40 -6.76
CA TYR A 23 -0.63 5.20 -7.15
C TYR A 23 -2.10 5.49 -7.50
N GLU A 24 -2.76 6.37 -6.76
CA GLU A 24 -4.17 6.69 -6.97
C GLU A 24 -4.37 7.65 -8.15
N THR A 25 -3.66 8.78 -8.15
CA THR A 25 -3.80 9.81 -9.19
C THR A 25 -2.87 9.55 -10.37
N GLY A 26 -1.60 9.24 -10.11
CA GLY A 26 -0.59 9.07 -11.15
C GLY A 26 -0.82 7.83 -12.00
N LEU A 27 -1.08 6.69 -11.38
CA LEU A 27 -1.34 5.42 -12.05
C LEU A 27 -2.82 5.09 -12.21
N GLY A 28 -3.73 5.81 -11.55
CA GLY A 28 -5.17 5.56 -11.64
C GLY A 28 -5.63 4.31 -10.91
N LEU A 29 -4.87 3.79 -9.94
CA LEU A 29 -5.27 2.59 -9.20
C LEU A 29 -6.44 2.91 -8.27
N LYS A 30 -7.38 1.97 -8.19
CA LYS A 30 -8.56 2.13 -7.35
C LYS A 30 -8.21 1.85 -5.88
N ARG A 31 -8.49 2.81 -4.99
CA ARG A 31 -8.51 2.56 -3.55
C ARG A 31 -9.61 1.55 -3.21
N ILE A 32 -9.24 0.45 -2.59
CA ILE A 32 -10.16 -0.63 -2.21
C ILE A 32 -10.32 -0.77 -0.69
N GLY A 33 -9.51 -0.06 0.09
CA GLY A 33 -9.58 -0.03 1.55
C GLY A 33 -8.59 0.95 2.14
N GLU A 34 -8.85 1.36 3.37
CA GLU A 34 -7.97 2.19 4.19
C GLU A 34 -8.24 1.96 5.67
N PHE A 35 -7.27 2.30 6.50
CA PHE A 35 -7.41 2.35 7.95
C PHE A 35 -6.53 3.45 8.53
N HIS A 36 -6.92 3.95 9.70
CA HIS A 36 -6.22 5.00 10.41
C HIS A 36 -6.03 4.66 11.88
N ASN A 37 -4.89 5.06 12.44
CA ASN A 37 -4.51 4.92 13.83
C ASN A 37 -4.71 3.50 14.40
N HIS A 38 -4.39 2.49 13.59
CA HIS A 38 -4.41 1.10 14.02
C HIS A 38 -3.05 0.74 14.60
N GLU A 39 -2.95 0.76 15.94
CA GLU A 39 -1.67 0.54 16.65
C GLU A 39 -0.56 1.49 16.21
N GLY A 40 -0.92 2.75 15.91
CA GLY A 40 0.02 3.76 15.41
C GLY A 40 0.29 3.70 13.91
N TYR A 41 -0.36 2.79 13.17
CA TYR A 41 -0.30 2.73 11.72
C TYR A 41 -1.51 3.34 11.03
N ASP A 42 -1.22 4.02 9.92
CA ASP A 42 -2.18 4.31 8.86
C ASP A 42 -1.86 3.42 7.66
N GLY A 43 -2.88 3.05 6.89
CA GLY A 43 -2.69 2.21 5.73
C GLY A 43 -3.74 2.40 4.64
N VAL A 44 -3.33 2.14 3.40
CA VAL A 44 -4.15 2.26 2.20
C VAL A 44 -3.91 1.06 1.29
N MET A 45 -4.98 0.56 0.67
CA MET A 45 -4.91 -0.55 -0.29
C MET A 45 -5.38 -0.12 -1.67
N PHE A 46 -4.59 -0.46 -2.69
CA PHE A 46 -4.87 -0.22 -4.10
C PHE A 46 -5.01 -1.54 -4.87
N GLY A 47 -6.14 -1.72 -5.54
CA GLY A 47 -6.39 -2.92 -6.35
C GLY A 47 -5.58 -2.94 -7.64
N LEU A 48 -5.07 -4.12 -8.00
CA LEU A 48 -4.43 -4.40 -9.29
C LEU A 48 -5.39 -5.22 -10.14
N SER A 49 -5.99 -4.59 -11.16
CA SER A 49 -7.05 -5.15 -12.01
C SER A 49 -8.38 -5.46 -11.29
N ASP A 50 -8.37 -5.86 -10.01
CA ASP A 50 -9.51 -6.00 -9.10
C ASP A 50 -9.08 -5.98 -7.60
N ALA A 51 -9.82 -6.64 -6.70
CA ALA A 51 -9.51 -6.73 -5.26
C ALA A 51 -8.82 -8.05 -4.85
N GLU A 52 -8.60 -8.98 -5.78
CA GLU A 52 -7.94 -10.26 -5.50
C GLU A 52 -6.42 -10.08 -5.36
N TYR A 53 -5.87 -9.08 -6.05
CA TYR A 53 -4.48 -8.65 -5.95
C TYR A 53 -4.44 -7.18 -5.56
N HIS A 54 -3.72 -6.83 -4.49
CA HIS A 54 -3.58 -5.44 -4.11
C HIS A 54 -2.23 -5.08 -3.52
N LEU A 55 -1.86 -3.81 -3.71
CA LEU A 55 -0.77 -3.17 -3.00
C LEU A 55 -1.30 -2.58 -1.70
N GLU A 56 -0.61 -2.80 -0.60
CA GLU A 56 -0.87 -2.14 0.67
C GLU A 56 0.33 -1.25 1.01
N PHE A 57 0.06 0.01 1.31
CA PHE A 57 1.07 0.92 1.85
C PHE A 57 0.72 1.28 3.28
N THR A 58 1.72 1.30 4.15
CA THR A 58 1.56 1.65 5.56
C THR A 58 2.56 2.70 5.98
N THR A 59 2.17 3.57 6.91
CA THR A 59 3.05 4.50 7.61
C THR A 59 2.80 4.38 9.10
N HIS A 60 3.85 4.55 9.91
CA HIS A 60 3.75 4.52 11.37
C HIS A 60 4.06 5.90 11.94
N VAL A 61 3.45 6.25 13.08
CA VAL A 61 3.72 7.52 13.78
C VAL A 61 5.19 7.72 14.15
N ASN A 62 5.95 6.63 14.31
CA ASN A 62 7.40 6.67 14.59
C ASN A 62 8.27 6.57 13.32
N GLY A 63 7.68 6.67 12.13
CA GLY A 63 8.34 6.45 10.85
C GLY A 63 8.57 4.97 10.51
N SER A 64 9.14 4.74 9.33
CA SER A 64 9.48 3.44 8.78
C SER A 64 11.00 3.23 8.80
N PRO A 65 11.51 2.10 9.31
CA PRO A 65 12.93 1.78 9.23
C PRO A 65 13.38 1.38 7.81
N CYS A 66 12.47 1.36 6.82
CA CYS A 66 12.71 0.83 5.48
C CYS A 66 12.88 1.95 4.45
N PRO A 67 14.12 2.40 4.16
CA PRO A 67 14.37 3.39 3.12
C PRO A 67 14.10 2.78 1.75
N ALA A 68 13.22 3.38 0.95
CA ALA A 68 13.07 3.01 -0.46
C ALA A 68 14.10 3.74 -1.35
N PRO A 69 14.66 3.10 -2.39
CA PRO A 69 14.37 1.75 -2.88
C PRO A 69 15.23 0.62 -2.25
N THR A 70 14.60 -0.53 -1.95
CA THR A 70 15.23 -1.81 -1.58
C THR A 70 14.79 -2.96 -2.50
N LYS A 71 15.29 -4.19 -2.30
CA LYS A 71 14.79 -5.38 -3.01
C LYS A 71 13.33 -5.69 -2.69
N ASP A 72 12.87 -5.38 -1.47
CA ASP A 72 11.46 -5.52 -1.06
C ASP A 72 10.55 -4.50 -1.77
N ASN A 73 11.13 -3.58 -2.53
CA ASN A 73 10.42 -2.62 -3.35
C ASN A 73 10.27 -3.03 -4.81
N LEU A 74 10.78 -4.21 -5.22
CA LEU A 74 10.56 -4.73 -6.57
C LEU A 74 9.16 -5.34 -6.68
N LEU A 75 8.46 -4.99 -7.76
CA LEU A 75 7.18 -5.62 -8.15
C LEU A 75 7.36 -6.64 -9.27
N VAL A 76 8.60 -6.90 -9.66
CA VAL A 76 9.01 -7.87 -10.68
C VAL A 76 9.94 -8.87 -10.00
N PHE A 77 9.66 -10.16 -10.18
CA PHE A 77 10.36 -11.29 -9.55
C PHE A 77 11.04 -12.16 -10.61
#